data_AF-A0A1Z5HDP9-F1
#
_entry.id   AF-A0A1Z5HDP9-F1
#
_cell.length_a   1.000
_cell.length_b   1.000
_cell.length_c   1.000
_cell.angle_alpha   90.00
_cell.angle_beta   90.00
_cell.angle_gamma   90.00
#
_symmetry.space_group_name_H-M   'P 1'
#
loop_
_entity.id
_entity.type
_entity.pdbx_description
1 polymer ?
#
loop_
_entity_poly.entity_id
_entity_poly.type
_entity_poly.pdbx_seq_one_letter_code
_entity_poly.pdbx_strand_id
1 'polypeptide(L)'
;MTEIFAKIKNEYKNILSQSENVVDDFDVNNIDEIKFSPFYTPDDDAWFQIKSFSKEKYFIEQCTDNFSSASINQIDNDDYSDISCIIISQDSDNSTQKKYFQRITKKCFVNKTVLWLSGDPEVVKNKKQIEINRKSDAVYLADTDTLYFKKIATIKEIFPGIEEIDFCA
;
A
#
# COMPACT_ATOMS: atom_id res chain seq x y z
N MET A 1 11.30 9.68 6.98
CA MET A 1 10.99 8.63 7.97
C MET A 1 9.96 7.69 7.35
N THR A 2 9.97 6.41 7.69
CA THR A 2 8.98 5.42 7.21
C THR A 2 8.08 5.00 8.35
N GLU A 3 6.77 5.08 8.16
CA GLU A 3 5.74 4.55 9.05
C GLU A 3 4.92 3.48 8.33
N ILE A 4 4.62 2.38 9.03
CA ILE A 4 3.85 1.26 8.51
C ILE A 4 2.60 1.08 9.35
N PHE A 5 1.45 0.98 8.69
CA PHE A 5 0.15 0.79 9.29
C PHE A 5 -0.54 -0.45 8.73
N ALA A 6 -1.43 -1.06 9.52
CA ALA A 6 -2.24 -2.19 9.11
C ALA A 6 -3.73 -1.82 9.17
N LYS A 7 -4.49 -2.22 8.15
CA LYS A 7 -5.96 -2.32 8.22
C LYS A 7 -6.35 -3.67 8.79
N ILE A 8 -7.03 -3.66 9.93
CA ILE A 8 -7.50 -4.84 10.64
C ILE A 8 -9.02 -4.71 10.77
N LYS A 9 -9.77 -5.52 10.02
CA LYS A 9 -11.23 -5.39 9.90
C LYS A 9 -11.61 -3.94 9.53
N ASN A 10 -12.18 -3.19 10.48
CA ASN A 10 -12.65 -1.81 10.30
C ASN A 10 -11.76 -0.76 10.97
N GLU A 11 -10.61 -1.16 11.51
CA GLU A 11 -9.70 -0.29 12.24
C GLU A 11 -8.34 -0.22 11.56
N TYR A 12 -7.59 0.84 11.85
CA TYR A 12 -6.20 0.98 11.44
C TYR A 12 -5.30 1.03 12.67
N LYS A 13 -4.20 0.31 12.63
CA LYS A 13 -3.22 0.25 13.74
C LYS A 13 -1.81 0.53 13.24
N ASN A 14 -0.99 1.11 14.12
CA ASN A 14 0.43 1.30 13.88
C ASN A 14 1.17 -0.03 13.97
N ILE A 15 2.00 -0.34 12.98
CA ILE A 15 2.90 -1.50 13.02
C ILE A 15 4.25 -1.06 13.56
N LEU A 16 4.94 -0.15 12.87
CA LEU A 16 6.26 0.34 13.27
C LEU A 16 6.62 1.63 12.53
N SER A 17 7.62 2.32 13.07
CA SER A 17 8.30 3.44 12.42
C SER A 17 9.80 3.16 12.35
N GLN A 18 10.44 3.49 11.23
CA GLN A 18 11.86 3.25 10.98
C GLN A 18 12.47 4.30 10.04
N SER A 19 13.80 4.33 9.93
CA SER A 19 14.52 5.25 9.04
C SER A 19 14.61 4.77 7.60
N GLU A 20 14.56 3.46 7.37
CA GLU A 20 14.77 2.86 6.05
C GLU A 20 13.47 2.76 5.24
N ASN A 21 13.61 2.90 3.92
CA ASN A 21 12.52 2.63 2.98
C ASN A 21 12.33 1.12 2.83
N VAL A 22 11.06 0.72 2.77
CA VAL A 22 10.56 -0.66 2.66
C VAL A 22 10.14 -0.97 1.22
N VAL A 23 9.65 0.03 0.49
CA VAL A 23 9.17 -0.10 -0.90
C VAL A 23 9.93 0.84 -1.83
N ASP A 24 10.00 0.45 -3.11
CA ASP A 24 10.59 1.25 -4.17
C ASP A 24 9.84 2.58 -4.30
N ASP A 25 10.58 3.68 -4.50
CA ASP A 25 9.94 4.98 -4.71
C ASP A 25 9.17 4.99 -6.03
N PHE A 26 7.96 5.55 -6.00
CA PHE A 26 7.11 5.63 -7.17
C PHE A 26 7.49 6.83 -8.04
N ASP A 27 8.09 6.58 -9.20
CA ASP A 27 8.46 7.63 -10.16
C ASP A 27 7.37 7.83 -11.22
N VAL A 28 6.66 8.95 -11.11
CA VAL A 28 5.58 9.34 -12.03
C VAL A 28 6.10 9.60 -13.44
N ASN A 29 7.35 10.03 -13.60
CA ASN A 29 7.90 10.42 -14.91
C ASN A 29 8.11 9.22 -15.84
N ASN A 30 8.11 8.00 -15.29
CA ASN A 30 8.34 6.75 -16.01
C ASN A 30 7.05 5.94 -16.20
N ILE A 31 5.88 6.58 -16.14
CA ILE A 31 4.58 5.92 -16.23
C ILE A 31 3.79 6.50 -17.41
N ASP A 32 3.31 5.60 -18.28
CA ASP A 32 2.34 5.97 -19.30
C ASP A 32 1.02 6.38 -18.64
N GLU A 33 0.58 7.61 -18.89
CA GLU A 33 -0.69 8.13 -18.36
C GLU A 33 -1.89 7.42 -19.01
N ILE A 34 -2.36 6.33 -18.39
CA ILE A 34 -3.56 5.62 -18.84
C ILE A 34 -4.74 6.00 -17.94
N LYS A 35 -5.72 6.71 -18.52
CA LYS A 35 -7.00 6.95 -17.84
C LYS A 35 -7.66 5.60 -17.55
N PHE A 36 -8.18 5.44 -16.33
CA PHE A 36 -8.88 4.21 -15.96
C PHE A 36 -10.00 3.87 -16.95
N SER A 37 -10.05 2.59 -17.35
CA SER A 37 -11.11 1.98 -18.14
C SER A 37 -11.35 0.56 -17.62
N PRO A 38 -12.61 0.15 -17.39
CA PRO A 38 -12.96 -1.15 -16.81
C PRO A 38 -12.81 -2.26 -17.84
N PHE A 39 -12.70 -1.89 -19.12
CA PHE A 39 -12.57 -2.79 -20.27
C PHE A 39 -11.11 -3.01 -20.68
N TYR A 40 -10.18 -2.34 -20.01
CA TYR A 40 -8.76 -2.41 -20.29
C TYR A 40 -8.02 -2.96 -19.07
N THR A 41 -6.99 -3.76 -19.28
CA THR A 41 -6.00 -4.08 -18.25
C THR A 41 -4.68 -3.53 -18.79
N PRO A 42 -3.98 -2.65 -18.05
CA PRO A 42 -2.70 -2.12 -18.50
C PRO A 42 -1.70 -3.28 -18.62
N ASP A 43 -0.74 -3.14 -19.54
CA ASP A 43 0.42 -4.03 -19.58
C ASP A 43 1.17 -3.99 -18.23
N ASP A 44 2.07 -4.95 -17.99
CA ASP A 44 2.67 -5.19 -16.67
C ASP A 44 3.34 -3.96 -16.02
N ASP A 45 3.74 -2.96 -16.82
CA ASP A 45 4.38 -1.72 -16.35
C ASP A 45 3.48 -0.48 -16.34
N ALA A 46 2.26 -0.56 -16.88
CA ALA A 46 1.36 0.58 -16.94
C ALA A 46 0.46 0.69 -15.71
N TRP A 47 0.08 1.92 -15.37
CA TRP A 47 -0.74 2.25 -14.20
C TRP A 47 -1.97 3.05 -14.62
N PHE A 48 -3.10 2.74 -13.99
CA PHE A 48 -4.27 3.59 -14.03
C PHE A 48 -4.12 4.76 -13.08
N GLN A 49 -4.73 5.89 -13.44
CA GLN A 49 -4.81 7.08 -12.58
C GLN A 49 -6.26 7.56 -12.36
N ILE A 50 -6.51 8.05 -11.15
CA ILE A 50 -7.70 8.84 -10.79
C ILE A 50 -7.20 10.17 -10.23
N LYS A 51 -7.46 11.26 -10.96
CA LYS A 51 -7.13 12.64 -10.56
C LYS A 51 -8.23 13.21 -9.66
N SER A 52 -7.90 14.20 -8.84
CA SER A 52 -8.83 14.75 -7.84
C SER A 52 -9.36 13.70 -6.86
N PHE A 53 -8.54 12.70 -6.53
CA PHE A 53 -8.96 11.52 -5.77
C PHE A 53 -9.51 11.87 -4.38
N SER A 54 -9.02 12.95 -3.76
CA SER A 54 -9.52 13.49 -2.49
C SER A 54 -10.99 13.92 -2.51
N LYS A 55 -11.57 14.14 -3.69
CA LYS A 55 -12.98 14.54 -3.87
C LYS A 55 -13.92 13.35 -4.08
N GLU A 56 -13.36 12.16 -4.24
CA GLU A 56 -14.12 10.95 -4.53
C GLU A 56 -14.75 10.38 -3.26
N LYS A 57 -15.94 9.77 -3.39
CA LYS A 57 -16.68 9.16 -2.26
C LYS A 57 -15.94 8.01 -1.57
N TYR A 58 -14.97 7.41 -2.26
CA TYR A 58 -14.15 6.28 -1.81
C TYR A 58 -12.75 6.72 -1.32
N PHE A 59 -12.52 8.03 -1.18
CA PHE A 59 -11.34 8.56 -0.49
C PHE A 59 -11.35 8.13 0.98
N ILE A 60 -10.18 7.79 1.52
CA ILE A 60 -10.00 7.37 2.92
C ILE A 60 -9.05 8.32 3.64
N GLU A 61 -9.28 8.54 4.93
CA GLU A 61 -8.45 9.44 5.75
C GLU A 61 -6.97 9.02 5.81
N GLN A 62 -6.66 7.75 5.58
CA GLN A 62 -5.30 7.20 5.55
C GLN A 62 -4.45 7.75 4.40
N CYS A 63 -5.09 8.36 3.40
CA CYS A 63 -4.41 9.10 2.35
C CYS A 63 -3.94 10.49 2.83
N THR A 64 -4.46 11.00 3.95
CA THR A 64 -4.13 12.34 4.46
C THR A 64 -2.82 12.36 5.24
N ASP A 65 -2.18 13.52 5.25
CA ASP A 65 -0.93 13.74 6.01
C ASP A 65 -1.14 13.72 7.52
N ASN A 66 -2.37 13.97 7.98
CA ASN A 66 -2.71 13.91 9.41
C ASN A 66 -2.74 12.48 9.94
N PHE A 67 -2.82 11.48 9.06
CA PHE A 67 -2.79 10.07 9.44
C PHE A 67 -1.35 9.65 9.76
N SER A 68 -1.07 9.50 11.05
CA SER A 68 0.27 9.20 11.60
C SER A 68 0.19 8.23 12.78
N SER A 69 1.33 7.63 13.14
CA SER A 69 1.42 6.69 14.27
C SER A 69 0.97 7.28 15.60
N ALA A 70 1.08 8.61 15.79
CA ALA A 70 0.66 9.31 17.00
C ALA A 70 -0.86 9.32 17.22
N SER A 71 -1.64 9.03 16.18
CA SER A 71 -3.11 9.16 16.18
C SER A 71 -3.86 7.83 16.33
N ILE A 72 -3.15 6.70 16.39
CA ILE A 72 -3.75 5.36 16.36
C ILE A 72 -3.09 4.38 17.32
N ASN A 73 -3.79 3.30 17.64
CA ASN A 73 -3.29 2.26 18.54
C ASN A 73 -2.18 1.43 17.87
N GLN A 74 -1.25 0.94 18.69
CA GLN A 74 -0.26 -0.05 18.27
C GLN A 74 -0.92 -1.41 17.99
N ILE A 75 -0.43 -2.14 16.99
CA ILE A 75 -0.87 -3.50 16.67
C ILE A 75 -0.50 -4.49 17.78
N ASP A 76 -1.38 -5.46 18.04
CA ASP A 76 -1.13 -6.58 18.96
C ASP A 76 -1.02 -7.92 18.21
N ASN A 77 -0.46 -8.94 18.88
CA ASN A 77 -0.25 -10.28 18.32
C ASN A 77 -1.55 -10.93 17.81
N ASP A 78 -2.67 -10.67 18.47
CA ASP A 78 -3.97 -11.22 18.09
C ASP A 78 -4.53 -10.60 16.80
N ASP A 79 -4.01 -9.44 16.37
CA ASP A 79 -4.43 -8.78 15.14
C ASP A 79 -3.81 -9.37 13.87
N TYR A 80 -2.69 -10.09 13.98
CA TYR A 80 -1.84 -10.41 12.82
C TYR A 80 -2.57 -11.21 11.75
N SER A 81 -3.44 -12.14 12.13
CA SER A 81 -4.21 -12.96 11.17
C SER A 81 -5.28 -12.17 10.41
N ASP A 82 -5.65 -11.00 10.92
CA ASP A 82 -6.75 -10.17 10.41
C ASP A 82 -6.25 -8.96 9.57
N ILE A 83 -4.94 -8.85 9.38
CA ILE A 83 -4.34 -7.83 8.51
C ILE A 83 -4.82 -8.05 7.07
N SER A 84 -5.46 -7.02 6.51
CA SER A 84 -6.06 -7.03 5.17
C SER A 84 -5.40 -6.04 4.21
N CYS A 85 -4.73 -5.02 4.74
CA CYS A 85 -3.99 -4.02 3.98
C CYS A 85 -2.80 -3.54 4.82
N ILE A 86 -1.67 -3.29 4.16
CA ILE A 86 -0.56 -2.52 4.71
C ILE A 86 -0.51 -1.16 4.00
N ILE A 87 -0.35 -0.11 4.80
CA ILE A 87 -0.18 1.26 4.34
C ILE A 87 1.21 1.70 4.77
N ILE A 88 2.00 2.19 3.83
CA ILE A 88 3.38 2.62 4.08
C ILE A 88 3.45 4.10 3.74
N SER A 89 3.80 4.91 4.72
CA SER A 89 4.12 6.32 4.56
C SER A 89 5.64 6.44 4.58
N GLN A 90 6.24 6.89 3.48
CA GLN A 90 7.68 7.10 3.42
C GLN A 90 7.93 8.52 2.94
N ASP A 91 8.64 9.32 3.73
CA ASP A 91 9.13 10.60 3.23
C ASP A 91 10.12 10.36 2.10
N SER A 92 9.89 10.99 0.95
CA SER A 92 10.94 11.18 -0.04
C SER A 92 11.62 12.52 0.19
N ASP A 93 12.91 12.63 -0.17
CA ASP A 93 13.69 13.87 -0.09
C ASP A 93 13.06 15.05 -0.87
N ASN A 94 12.04 14.79 -1.68
CA ASN A 94 11.42 15.73 -2.60
C ASN A 94 10.04 16.24 -2.15
N SER A 95 9.80 16.53 -0.86
CA SER A 95 8.56 17.13 -0.31
C SER A 95 7.21 16.43 -0.60
N THR A 96 7.14 15.51 -1.55
CA THR A 96 5.93 14.81 -1.95
C THR A 96 5.67 13.69 -0.95
N GLN A 97 4.58 13.84 -0.20
CA GLN A 97 4.06 12.79 0.66
C GLN A 97 3.39 11.72 -0.21
N LYS A 98 3.96 10.52 -0.19
CA LYS A 98 3.44 9.36 -0.93
C LYS A 98 2.91 8.34 0.06
N LYS A 99 1.68 7.88 -0.16
CA LYS A 99 1.09 6.78 0.59
C LYS A 99 1.01 5.55 -0.31
N TYR A 100 1.64 4.47 0.13
CA TYR A 100 1.73 3.22 -0.59
C TYR A 100 0.79 2.21 0.04
N PHE A 101 0.01 1.50 -0.79
CA PHE A 101 -0.99 0.56 -0.32
C PHE A 101 -0.75 -0.83 -0.90
N GLN A 102 -0.79 -1.85 -0.04
CA GLN A 102 -0.67 -3.25 -0.44
C GLN A 102 -1.78 -4.07 0.18
N ARG A 103 -2.51 -4.80 -0.66
CA ARG A 103 -3.53 -5.74 -0.20
C ARG A 103 -2.86 -6.97 0.37
N ILE A 104 -3.20 -7.31 1.61
CA ILE A 104 -2.73 -8.53 2.25
C ILE A 104 -3.79 -9.62 2.07
N THR A 105 -3.36 -10.72 1.45
CA THR A 105 -4.17 -11.93 1.32
C THR A 105 -3.52 -13.08 2.09
N LYS A 106 -4.23 -14.19 2.26
CA LYS A 106 -3.68 -15.40 2.90
C LYS A 106 -2.36 -15.88 2.27
N LYS A 107 -2.13 -15.60 0.98
CA LYS A 107 -0.89 -15.98 0.27
C LYS A 107 0.32 -15.14 0.67
N CYS A 108 0.10 -13.92 1.16
CA CYS A 108 1.16 -13.03 1.65
C CYS A 108 1.72 -13.52 3.00
N PHE A 109 0.97 -14.36 3.73
CA PHE A 109 1.47 -14.97 4.95
C PHE A 109 2.42 -16.11 4.63
N VAL A 110 3.69 -15.93 4.99
CA VAL A 110 4.78 -16.82 4.65
C VAL A 110 5.22 -17.61 5.89
N ASN A 111 5.35 -18.92 5.72
CA ASN A 111 6.03 -19.82 6.64
C ASN A 111 7.10 -20.57 5.84
N LYS A 112 8.36 -20.16 5.95
CA LYS A 112 9.48 -20.74 5.20
C LYS A 112 10.63 -21.06 6.15
N THR A 113 11.26 -22.21 5.95
CA THR A 113 12.58 -22.48 6.51
C THR A 113 13.60 -22.01 5.48
N VAL A 114 14.48 -21.10 5.86
CA VAL A 114 15.47 -20.49 4.97
C VAL A 114 16.88 -20.72 5.49
N LEU A 115 17.83 -20.88 4.58
CA LEU A 115 19.24 -20.77 4.90
C LEU A 115 19.62 -19.29 4.79
N TRP A 116 19.88 -18.66 5.93
CA TRP A 116 20.27 -17.26 6.02
C TRP A 116 21.79 -17.15 5.80
N LEU A 117 22.20 -16.31 4.84
CA LEU A 117 23.60 -16.18 4.39
C LEU A 117 24.15 -14.76 4.58
N SER A 118 23.58 -13.98 5.51
CA SER A 118 24.07 -12.63 5.85
C SER A 118 24.96 -12.71 7.09
N GLY A 119 26.05 -13.48 7.00
CA GLY A 119 26.94 -13.84 8.11
C GLY A 119 27.32 -15.32 8.07
N ASP A 120 27.53 -15.93 9.23
CA ASP A 120 27.68 -17.38 9.33
C ASP A 120 26.37 -18.08 8.91
N PRO A 121 26.43 -19.13 8.05
CA PRO A 121 25.22 -19.79 7.55
C PRO A 121 24.36 -20.37 8.69
N GLU A 122 23.10 -19.92 8.77
CA GLU A 122 22.13 -20.39 9.77
C GLU A 122 20.83 -20.86 9.11
N VAL A 123 20.25 -21.96 9.61
CA VAL A 123 18.91 -22.39 9.21
C VAL A 123 17.87 -21.71 10.10
N VAL A 124 17.14 -20.74 9.54
CA VAL A 124 16.12 -19.97 10.25
C VAL A 124 14.72 -20.49 9.91
N LYS A 125 13.94 -20.83 10.93
CA LYS A 125 12.54 -21.23 10.79
C LYS A 125 11.63 -20.03 10.96
N ASN A 126 11.43 -19.31 9.86
CA ASN A 126 10.56 -18.15 9.84
C ASN A 126 9.09 -18.57 9.87
N LYS A 127 8.42 -18.21 10.97
CA LYS A 127 6.98 -18.41 11.17
C LYS A 127 6.31 -17.06 11.31
N LYS A 128 5.07 -16.94 10.82
CA LYS A 128 4.22 -15.74 10.96
C LYS A 128 4.82 -14.49 10.29
N GLN A 129 5.31 -14.62 9.07
CA GLN A 129 5.76 -13.47 8.28
C GLN A 129 4.68 -13.02 7.31
N ILE A 130 4.68 -11.72 6.98
CA ILE A 130 3.94 -11.18 5.86
C ILE A 130 4.97 -10.66 4.85
N GLU A 131 4.83 -11.09 3.61
CA GLU A 131 5.61 -10.56 2.49
C GLU A 131 5.13 -9.14 2.14
N ILE A 132 6.05 -8.18 2.17
CA ILE A 132 5.85 -6.82 1.65
C ILE A 132 6.51 -6.77 0.28
N ASN A 133 5.74 -6.45 -0.76
CA ASN A 133 6.27 -6.33 -2.11
C ASN A 133 7.03 -5.02 -2.27
N ARG A 134 8.09 -5.01 -3.09
CA ARG A 134 8.81 -3.76 -3.40
C ARG A 134 7.96 -2.76 -4.18
N LYS A 135 7.06 -3.25 -5.05
CA LYS A 135 6.08 -2.44 -5.77
C LYS A 135 4.72 -2.61 -5.12
N SER A 136 4.08 -1.49 -4.77
CA SER A 136 2.78 -1.48 -4.10
C SER A 136 1.62 -1.70 -5.09
N ASP A 137 0.44 -2.06 -4.58
CA ASP A 137 -0.77 -2.26 -5.41
C ASP A 137 -1.40 -0.92 -5.84
N ALA A 138 -1.27 0.09 -4.98
CA ALA A 138 -1.64 1.47 -5.26
C ALA A 138 -0.66 2.46 -4.60
N VAL A 139 -0.58 3.66 -5.19
CA VAL A 139 0.18 4.80 -4.66
C VAL A 139 -0.67 6.06 -4.77
N TYR A 140 -0.87 6.75 -3.66
CA TYR A 140 -1.50 8.07 -3.63
C TYR A 140 -0.44 9.15 -3.50
N LEU A 141 -0.52 10.16 -4.36
CA LEU A 141 0.35 11.34 -4.34
C LEU A 141 -0.47 12.55 -3.91
N ALA A 142 -0.17 13.09 -2.74
CA ALA A 142 -0.88 14.25 -2.20
C ALA A 142 -0.70 15.50 -3.07
N ASP A 143 0.52 15.76 -3.56
CA ASP A 143 0.87 16.96 -4.34
C ASP A 143 0.04 17.11 -5.62
N THR A 144 -0.32 15.98 -6.24
CA THR A 144 -1.09 15.96 -7.50
C THR A 144 -2.53 15.50 -7.29
N ASP A 145 -2.93 15.22 -6.04
CA ASP A 145 -4.22 14.64 -5.68
C ASP A 145 -4.61 13.48 -6.61
N THR A 146 -3.70 12.53 -6.78
CA THR A 146 -3.84 11.44 -7.76
C THR A 146 -3.56 10.08 -7.15
N LEU A 147 -4.49 9.14 -7.33
CA LEU A 147 -4.29 7.73 -7.00
C LEU A 147 -3.86 6.97 -8.25
N TYR A 148 -2.75 6.25 -8.15
CA TYR A 148 -2.26 5.31 -9.15
C TYR A 148 -2.47 3.88 -8.69
N PHE A 149 -2.92 2.99 -9.59
CA PHE A 149 -3.06 1.56 -9.30
C PHE A 149 -2.96 0.68 -10.55
N LYS A 150 -2.69 -0.61 -10.36
CA LYS A 150 -2.65 -1.58 -11.48
C LYS A 150 -3.97 -2.32 -11.71
N LYS A 151 -4.63 -2.76 -10.64
CA LYS A 151 -5.79 -3.67 -10.71
C LYS A 151 -6.90 -3.23 -9.78
N ILE A 152 -8.03 -2.80 -10.35
CA ILE A 152 -9.22 -2.40 -9.58
C ILE A 152 -9.71 -3.53 -8.64
N ALA A 153 -9.65 -4.77 -9.11
CA ALA A 153 -10.03 -5.96 -8.35
C ALA A 153 -9.16 -6.17 -7.09
N THR A 154 -7.95 -5.62 -7.05
CA THR A 154 -7.08 -5.64 -5.87
C THR A 154 -7.45 -4.49 -4.94
N ILE A 155 -7.58 -3.27 -5.47
CA ILE A 155 -7.65 -2.08 -4.64
C ILE A 155 -9.05 -1.75 -4.11
N LYS A 156 -10.12 -2.38 -4.63
CA LYS A 156 -11.49 -2.22 -4.10
C LYS A 156 -11.67 -2.64 -2.64
N GLU A 157 -10.81 -3.54 -2.15
CA GLU A 157 -10.79 -3.94 -0.74
C GLU A 157 -10.10 -2.88 0.15
N ILE A 158 -9.26 -2.05 -0.46
CA ILE A 158 -8.54 -0.95 0.20
C ILE A 158 -9.42 0.30 0.21
N PHE A 159 -10.02 0.63 -0.95
CA PHE A 159 -10.91 1.77 -1.18
C PHE A 159 -12.32 1.27 -1.54
N PRO A 160 -13.19 1.00 -0.56
CA PRO A 160 -14.52 0.47 -0.83
C PRO A 160 -15.35 1.40 -1.72
N GLY A 161 -15.95 0.89 -2.79
CA GLY A 161 -16.79 1.65 -3.71
C GLY A 161 -16.03 2.27 -4.89
N ILE A 162 -14.72 2.05 -5.00
CA ILE A 162 -13.91 2.49 -6.14
C ILE A 162 -14.27 1.76 -7.44
N GLU A 163 -14.97 0.63 -7.38
CA GLU A 163 -15.51 -0.05 -8.56
C GLU A 163 -16.69 0.69 -9.20
N GLU A 164 -17.32 1.61 -8.47
CA GLU A 164 -18.44 2.44 -8.93
C GLU A 164 -17.97 3.72 -9.64
N ILE A 165 -16.75 3.72 -10.21
CA ILE A 165 -16.29 4.81 -11.06
C ILE A 165 -17.28 4.93 -12.22
N ASP A 166 -18.15 5.93 -12.15
CA ASP A 166 -19.16 6.19 -13.16
C ASP A 166 -18.48 6.59 -14.47
N PHE A 167 -18.74 5.82 -15.53
CA PHE A 167 -18.27 6.07 -16.90
C PHE A 167 -19.06 7.19 -17.59
N CYS A 168 -19.46 8.22 -16.85
CA CYS A 168 -20.18 9.35 -17.43
C CYS A 168 -19.21 10.27 -18.17
N ALA A 169 -19.10 9.97 -19.47
CA ALA A 169 -18.84 10.83 -20.66
C ALA A 169 -17.82 11.96 -20.52
#